data_AF-A0A3B4AB66-F1
#
_entry.id   AF-A0A3B4AB66-F1
#
_cell.length_a   1.000
_cell.length_b   1.000
_cell.length_c   1.000
_cell.angle_alpha   90.00
_cell.angle_beta   90.00
_cell.angle_gamma   90.00
#
_symmetry.space_group_name_H-M   'P 1'
#
loop_
_entity.id
_entity.type
_entity.pdbx_description
1 polymer ?
#
loop_
_entity_poly.entity_id
_entity_poly.type
_entity_poly.pdbx_seq_one_letter_code
_entity_poly.pdbx_strand_id
1 'polypeptide(L)' 'MVNEAEKYRTEDEKQKENIQSKNALESYCFNMKSTMEDEKLKDKISESDKQIIMDKCNDTIKWLDSNQLADKEEYEHK' A
#
# COMPACT_ATOMS: atom_id res chain seq x y z
N MET A 1 -20.93 26.16 -16.03
CA MET A 1 -21.56 24.84 -15.77
C MET A 1 -20.72 23.69 -16.31
N VAL A 2 -20.35 23.64 -17.61
CA VAL A 2 -19.50 22.55 -18.16
C VAL A 2 -18.10 22.50 -17.52
N ASN A 3 -17.41 23.65 -17.40
CA ASN A 3 -16.07 23.71 -16.78
C ASN A 3 -16.05 23.27 -15.31
N GLU A 4 -17.16 23.43 -14.60
CA GLU A 4 -17.26 23.07 -13.19
C GLU A 4 -17.48 21.55 -13.04
N ALA A 5 -18.32 20.98 -13.90
CA ALA A 5 -18.50 19.53 -13.99
C ALA A 5 -17.21 18.80 -14.38
N GLU A 6 -16.41 19.37 -15.29
CA GLU A 6 -15.13 18.79 -15.69
C GLU A 6 -14.09 18.85 -14.57
N LYS A 7 -14.05 19.96 -13.82
CA LYS A 7 -13.19 20.09 -12.63
C LYS A 7 -13.52 19.02 -11.59
N TYR A 8 -14.79 18.84 -11.23
CA TYR A 8 -15.18 17.80 -10.27
C TYR A 8 -14.87 16.40 -10.77
N ARG A 9 -15.06 16.12 -12.07
CA ARG A 9 -14.68 14.83 -12.66
C ARG A 9 -13.20 14.54 -12.47
N THR A 10 -12.32 15.51 -12.73
CA THR A 10 -10.87 15.34 -12.56
C THR A 10 -10.48 15.15 -11.09
N GLU A 11 -11.13 15.88 -10.17
CA GLU A 11 -10.90 15.71 -8.73
C GLU A 11 -11.33 14.32 -8.25
N ASP A 12 -12.50 13.83 -8.68
CA ASP A 12 -12.99 12.48 -8.36
C ASP A 12 -12.09 11.38 -8.95
N GLU A 13 -11.61 11.57 -10.19
CA GLU A 13 -10.64 10.65 -10.82
C GLU A 13 -9.34 10.60 -10.02
N LYS A 14 -8.79 11.75 -9.59
CA LYS A 14 -7.57 11.79 -8.76
C LYS A 14 -7.78 11.08 -7.42
N GLN A 15 -8.89 11.34 -6.73
CA GLN A 15 -9.19 10.68 -5.45
C GLN A 15 -9.32 9.17 -5.62
N LYS A 16 -10.00 8.72 -6.69
CA LYS A 16 -10.11 7.30 -7.00
C LYS A 16 -8.74 6.65 -7.22
N GLU A 17 -7.85 7.30 -7.98
CA GLU A 17 -6.50 6.80 -8.20
C GLU A 17 -5.69 6.72 -6.89
N ASN A 18 -5.74 7.76 -6.06
CA ASN A 18 -5.07 7.76 -4.75
C ASN A 18 -5.55 6.58 -3.87
N ILE A 19 -6.87 6.34 -3.80
CA ILE A 19 -7.45 5.22 -3.05
C ILE A 19 -7.00 3.87 -3.63
N GLN A 20 -6.97 3.74 -4.96
CA GLN A 20 -6.52 2.51 -5.60
C GLN A 20 -5.06 2.19 -5.30
N SER A 21 -4.17 3.18 -5.37
CA SER A 21 -2.75 3.01 -5.05
C SER A 21 -2.54 2.67 -3.58
N LYS A 22 -3.27 3.33 -2.67
CA LYS A 22 -3.29 2.97 -1.24
C LYS A 22 -3.67 1.50 -1.03
N ASN A 23 -4.82 1.09 -1.57
CA ASN A 23 -5.34 -0.26 -1.40
C ASN A 23 -4.41 -1.32 -2.02
N ALA A 24 -3.73 -0.99 -3.13
CA ALA A 24 -2.76 -1.86 -3.76
C ALA A 24 -1.54 -2.10 -2.85
N LEU A 25 -0.96 -1.04 -2.28
CA LEU A 25 0.18 -1.14 -1.37
C LEU A 25 -0.19 -1.87 -0.07
N GLU A 26 -1.36 -1.58 0.50
CA GLU A 26 -1.88 -2.26 1.67
C GLU A 26 -2.05 -3.77 1.41
N SER A 27 -2.72 -4.12 0.32
CA SER A 27 -2.92 -5.51 -0.09
C SER A 27 -1.61 -6.24 -0.33
N TYR A 28 -0.63 -5.58 -0.95
CA TYR A 28 0.70 -6.15 -1.14
C TYR A 28 1.39 -6.45 0.19
N CYS A 29 1.37 -5.53 1.15
CA CYS A 29 1.94 -5.74 2.48
C CYS A 29 1.29 -6.91 3.21
N PHE A 30 -0.05 -7.01 3.19
CA PHE A 30 -0.75 -8.13 3.83
C PHE A 30 -0.46 -9.47 3.15
N ASN A 31 -0.45 -9.50 1.82
CA ASN A 31 -0.10 -10.72 1.07
C ASN A 31 1.33 -11.16 1.36
N MET A 32 2.28 -10.21 1.43
CA MET A 32 3.67 -10.52 1.77
C MET A 32 3.79 -11.09 3.17
N LYS A 33 3.12 -10.49 4.18
CA LYS A 33 3.10 -11.01 5.55
C LYS A 33 2.57 -12.44 5.62
N SER A 34 1.42 -12.68 4.98
CA SER A 34 0.82 -14.02 4.90
C SER A 34 1.75 -15.03 4.23
N THR A 35 2.45 -14.61 3.17
CA THR A 35 3.45 -15.44 2.49
C THR A 35 4.63 -15.77 3.40
N MET A 36 5.14 -14.80 4.16
CA MET A 36 6.25 -15.01 5.11
C MET A 36 5.87 -15.88 6.31
N GLU A 37 4.58 -15.96 6.63
CA GLU A 37 4.04 -16.85 7.66
C GLU A 37 3.81 -18.29 7.16
N ASP A 38 3.86 -18.55 5.85
CA ASP A 38 3.70 -19.89 5.27
C ASP A 38 4.82 -20.83 5.75
N GLU A 39 4.44 -21.95 6.38
CA GLU A 39 5.32 -23.02 6.82
C GLU A 39 6.25 -23.52 5.71
N LYS A 40 5.79 -23.51 4.45
CA LYS A 40 6.59 -23.95 3.29
C LYS A 40 7.76 -23.03 2.96
N LEU A 41 7.73 -21.79 3.45
CA LEU A 41 8.80 -20.81 3.25
C LEU A 41 9.74 -20.72 4.44
N LYS A 42 9.35 -21.22 5.63
CA LYS A 42 10.20 -21.16 6.84
C LYS A 42 11.59 -21.76 6.65
N ASP A 43 11.71 -22.85 5.91
CA ASP A 43 13.00 -23.50 5.65
C ASP A 43 13.78 -22.88 4.47
N LYS A 44 13.16 -21.94 3.74
CA LYS A 44 13.73 -21.32 2.53
C LYS A 44 14.25 -19.90 2.76
N ILE A 45 13.87 -19.27 3.86
CA ILE A 45 14.27 -17.92 4.24
C ILE A 45 14.89 -17.95 5.62
N SER A 46 15.91 -17.11 5.86
CA SER A 46 16.44 -16.97 7.21
C SER A 46 15.41 -16.25 8.11
N GLU A 47 15.40 -16.58 9.40
CA GLU A 47 14.51 -15.90 10.37
C GLU A 47 14.81 -14.39 10.42
N SER A 48 16.06 -14.00 10.21
CA SER A 48 16.48 -12.60 10.12
C SER A 48 15.83 -11.89 8.93
N ASP A 49 15.90 -12.48 7.73
CA ASP A 49 15.33 -11.86 6.52
C ASP A 49 13.80 -11.83 6.61
N LYS A 50 13.20 -12.88 7.15
CA LYS A 50 11.77 -12.92 7.45
C LYS A 50 11.34 -11.78 8.37
N GLN A 51 12.07 -11.57 9.47
CA GLN A 51 11.77 -10.49 10.41
C GLN A 51 11.89 -9.11 9.75
N ILE A 52 12.94 -8.88 8.95
CA ILE A 52 13.13 -7.64 8.20
C ILE A 52 11.94 -7.36 7.27
N ILE A 53 11.46 -8.37 6.55
CA ILE A 53 10.31 -8.23 5.65
C ILE A 53 9.03 -7.93 6.46
N MET A 54 8.79 -8.68 7.54
CA MET A 54 7.61 -8.47 8.40
C MET A 54 7.59 -7.08 9.02
N ASP A 55 8.73 -6.62 9.52
CA ASP A 55 8.88 -5.27 10.10
C ASP A 55 8.63 -4.20 9.04
N LYS A 56 9.19 -4.37 7.85
CA LYS A 56 8.98 -3.43 6.75
C LYS A 56 7.51 -3.34 6.34
N CYS A 57 6.82 -4.48 6.21
CA CYS A 57 5.39 -4.50 5.91
C CYS A 57 4.57 -3.83 7.02
N ASN A 58 4.90 -4.06 8.29
CA ASN A 58 4.24 -3.41 9.42
C ASN A 58 4.45 -1.88 9.42
N ASP A 59 5.68 -1.43 9.14
CA ASP A 59 6.00 -0.01 9.08
C ASP A 59 5.30 0.67 7.90
N THR A 60 5.21 0.01 6.76
CA THR A 60 4.43 0.53 5.61
C THR A 60 2.95 0.62 5.94
N ILE A 61 2.34 -0.39 6.58
CA ILE A 61 0.93 -0.32 7.01
C ILE A 61 0.70 0.84 7.99
N LYS A 62 1.56 1.01 9.01
CA LYS A 62 1.47 2.15 9.93
C LYS A 62 1.58 3.49 9.22
N TRP A 63 2.45 3.56 8.20
CA TRP A 63 2.58 4.76 7.38
C TRP A 63 1.29 5.01 6.58
N LEU A 64 0.66 3.98 5.99
CA LEU A 64 -0.62 4.10 5.29
C LEU A 64 -1.76 4.59 6.20
N ASP A 65 -1.80 4.10 7.45
CA ASP A 65 -2.77 4.53 8.46
C ASP A 65 -2.61 6.00 8.84
N SER A 66 -1.35 6.45 8.92
CA SER A 66 -1.00 7.82 9.31
C SER A 66 -1.09 8.82 8.15
N ASN A 67 -1.03 8.34 6.91
CA ASN A 67 -0.96 9.18 5.69
C ASN A 67 -2.14 8.89 4.76
N GLN A 68 -3.38 8.90 5.29
CA GLN A 68 -4.57 8.59 4.48
C GLN A 68 -4.85 9.58 3.33
N LEU A 69 -4.24 10.76 3.39
CA LEU A 69 -4.37 11.82 2.38
C LEU A 69 -3.13 11.94 1.48
N ALA A 70 -2.22 10.95 1.51
CA ALA A 70 -1.08 10.95 0.59
C ALA A 70 -1.55 10.92 -0.86
N ASP A 71 -0.75 11.48 -1.75
CA ASP A 71 -0.99 11.39 -3.18
C ASP A 71 -0.54 10.03 -3.73
N LYS A 72 -1.09 9.67 -4.89
CA LYS A 72 -0.74 8.45 -5.65
C LYS A 72 0.76 8.20 -5.70
N GLU A 73 1.55 9.21 -6.04
CA GLU A 73 3.01 9.11 -6.17
C GLU A 73 3.68 8.74 -4.84
N GLU A 74 3.16 9.21 -3.72
CA GLU A 74 3.67 8.87 -2.39
C GLU A 74 3.36 7.41 -2.03
N TYR A 75 2.16 6.93 -2.38
CA TYR A 75 1.81 5.51 -2.22
C TYR A 75 2.63 4.60 -3.14
N GLU A 76 2.90 5.01 -4.38
CA GLU A 76 3.66 4.20 -5.35
C GLU A 76 5.16 4.15 -5.05
N HIS A 77 5.71 5.22 -4.47
CA HIS A 77 7.11 5.25 -4.06
C HIS A 77 7.39 4.42 -2.80
N LYS A 78 6.35 4.14 -2.01
CA LYS A 78 6.51 3.57 -0.67
C LYS A 78 6.66 2.05 -0.66
#